data_AF-A0A455UEI0-F1
#
_entry.id   AF-A0A455UEI0-F1
#
_cell.length_a   1.000
_cell.length_b   1.000
_cell.length_c   1.000
_cell.angle_alpha   90.00
_cell.angle_beta   90.00
_cell.angle_gamma   90.00
#
_symmetry.space_group_name_H-M   'P 1'
#
loop_
_entity.id
_entity.type
_entity.pdbx_description
1 polymer ?
#
loop_
_entity_poly.entity_id
_entity_poly.type
_entity_poly.pdbx_seq_one_letter_code
_entity_poly.pdbx_strand_id
1 'polypeptide(L)'
;MPQRKILMLPPLHHKGLNKILEKVGEEATETVLAAKDAEHGGENERQALISETADLWFHSLVMLSHLEMDHQAVLDELARRFGISGHDEKASRQP
;
A
#
# COMPACT_ATOMS: atom_id res chain seq x y z
N MET A 1 -7.03 16.90 24.10
CA MET A 1 -7.09 16.13 22.84
C MET A 1 -6.12 14.95 22.98
N PRO A 2 -6.58 13.69 23.04
CA PRO A 2 -5.69 12.57 23.29
C PRO A 2 -4.87 12.29 22.02
N GLN A 3 -3.55 12.21 22.19
CA GLN A 3 -2.62 11.87 21.12
C GLN A 3 -2.90 10.43 20.67
N ARG A 4 -3.35 10.25 19.42
CA ARG A 4 -3.43 8.92 18.81
C ARG A 4 -1.99 8.42 18.62
N LYS A 5 -1.59 7.45 19.44
CA LYS A 5 -0.39 6.65 19.21
C LYS A 5 -0.58 5.91 17.88
N ILE A 6 0.00 6.46 16.83
CA ILE A 6 0.14 5.79 15.54
C ILE A 6 0.98 4.54 15.79
N LEU A 7 0.48 3.40 15.32
CA LEU A 7 1.14 2.10 15.34
C LEU A 7 2.38 2.19 14.43
N MET A 8 3.47 2.76 14.95
CA MET A 8 4.73 2.88 14.23
C MET A 8 5.34 1.48 14.15
N LEU A 9 5.25 0.86 12.97
CA LEU A 9 6.04 -0.32 12.62
C LEU A 9 7.53 -0.03 12.90
N PRO A 10 8.29 -1.01 13.40
CA PRO A 10 9.62 -0.76 13.95
C PRO A 10 10.58 -0.16 12.91
N PRO A 11 11.48 0.74 13.35
CA PRO A 11 12.37 1.45 12.47
C PRO A 11 13.39 0.48 11.84
N LEU A 12 13.21 0.13 10.57
CA LEU A 12 14.29 -0.40 9.71
C LEU A 12 15.28 0.74 9.38
N HIS A 13 15.84 1.40 10.39
CA HIS A 13 16.55 2.69 10.28
C HIS A 13 18.08 2.58 10.14
N HIS A 14 18.59 1.60 9.39
CA HIS A 14 20.05 1.50 9.23
C HIS A 14 20.58 1.45 7.80
N LYS A 15 19.70 1.42 6.77
CA LYS A 15 20.12 1.41 5.36
C LYS A 15 19.59 2.58 4.51
N GLY A 16 18.83 3.50 5.12
CA GLY A 16 18.33 4.73 4.48
C GLY A 16 17.27 4.50 3.39
N LEU A 17 16.68 5.61 2.91
CA LEU A 17 15.61 5.63 1.90
C LEU A 17 15.97 4.84 0.63
N ASN A 18 17.22 4.93 0.14
CA ASN A 18 17.64 4.25 -1.08
C ASN A 18 17.39 2.74 -1.03
N LYS A 19 17.66 2.08 0.11
CA LYS A 19 17.45 0.64 0.23
C LYS A 19 15.97 0.27 0.23
N ILE A 20 15.12 1.14 0.77
CA ILE A 20 13.67 0.97 0.74
C ILE A 20 13.17 1.11 -0.69
N LEU A 21 13.63 2.13 -1.43
CA LEU A 21 13.25 2.35 -2.82
C LEU A 21 13.73 1.24 -3.76
N GLU A 22 14.92 0.69 -3.54
CA GLU A 22 15.40 -0.50 -4.25
C GLU A 22 14.41 -1.67 -4.09
N LYS A 23 13.96 -1.95 -2.86
CA LYS A 23 12.96 -2.99 -2.62
C LYS A 23 11.63 -2.68 -3.27
N VAL A 24 11.10 -1.47 -3.13
CA VAL A 24 9.85 -1.08 -3.81
C VAL A 24 9.92 -1.30 -5.32
N GLY A 25 11.06 -0.97 -5.96
CA GLY A 25 11.24 -1.19 -7.40
C GLY A 25 11.39 -2.67 -7.79
N GLU A 26 12.07 -3.47 -6.97
CA GLU A 26 12.19 -4.92 -7.11
C GLU A 26 10.80 -5.58 -7.05
N GLU A 27 10.05 -5.37 -5.95
CA GLU A 27 8.72 -5.95 -5.74
C GLU A 27 7.72 -5.51 -6.82
N ALA A 28 7.82 -4.27 -7.29
CA ALA A 28 6.96 -3.78 -8.38
C ALA A 28 7.24 -4.54 -9.68
N THR A 29 8.50 -4.83 -9.97
CA THR A 29 8.88 -5.61 -11.16
C THR A 29 8.45 -7.06 -11.03
N GLU A 30 8.66 -7.67 -9.87
CA GLU A 30 8.25 -9.04 -9.57
C GLU A 30 6.73 -9.19 -9.63
N THR A 31 5.98 -8.26 -9.06
CA THR A 31 4.50 -8.21 -9.15
C THR A 31 4.02 -8.19 -10.61
N VAL A 32 4.66 -7.38 -11.47
CA VAL A 32 4.31 -7.30 -12.90
C VAL A 32 4.55 -8.64 -13.61
N LEU A 33 5.68 -9.31 -13.32
CA LEU A 33 6.00 -10.61 -13.89
C LEU A 33 5.02 -11.68 -13.38
N ALA A 34 4.78 -11.74 -12.07
CA ALA A 34 3.84 -12.68 -11.46
C ALA A 34 2.41 -12.49 -11.99
N ALA A 35 1.98 -11.24 -12.24
CA ALA A 35 0.67 -10.96 -12.82
C ALA A 35 0.53 -11.53 -14.24
N LYS A 36 1.58 -11.39 -15.06
CA LYS A 36 1.62 -11.94 -16.42
C LYS A 36 1.60 -13.48 -16.41
N ASP A 37 2.34 -14.09 -15.49
CA ASP A 37 2.37 -15.55 -15.36
C ASP A 37 1.03 -16.09 -14.83
N ALA A 38 0.39 -15.38 -13.89
CA ALA A 38 -0.92 -15.74 -13.33
C ALA A 38 -2.09 -15.66 -14.34
N GLU A 39 -1.94 -14.90 -15.44
CA GLU A 39 -2.96 -14.82 -16.50
C GLU A 39 -3.20 -16.19 -17.17
N HIS A 40 -2.14 -16.96 -17.36
CA HIS A 40 -2.16 -18.27 -18.02
C HIS A 40 -1.81 -19.44 -17.07
N GLY A 41 -1.44 -19.12 -15.83
CA GLY A 41 -1.01 -20.06 -14.80
C GLY A 41 -2.15 -20.69 -13.99
N GLY A 42 -1.77 -21.66 -13.16
CA GLY A 42 -2.65 -22.34 -12.23
C GLY A 42 -2.67 -21.68 -10.85
N GLU A 43 -2.96 -22.46 -9.82
CA GLU A 43 -3.06 -21.96 -8.44
C GLU A 43 -1.72 -21.40 -7.93
N ASN A 44 -0.60 -22.03 -8.30
CA ASN A 44 0.71 -21.61 -7.82
C ASN A 44 1.09 -20.20 -8.31
N GLU A 45 0.83 -19.88 -9.57
CA GLU A 45 1.12 -18.56 -10.15
C GLU A 45 0.20 -17.48 -9.55
N ARG A 46 -1.05 -17.84 -9.22
CA ARG A 46 -1.96 -16.94 -8.49
C ARG A 46 -1.46 -16.66 -7.07
N GLN A 47 -0.94 -17.67 -6.37
CA GLN A 47 -0.34 -17.49 -5.04
C GLN A 47 0.96 -16.67 -5.09
N ALA A 48 1.75 -16.83 -6.15
CA ALA A 48 2.92 -15.99 -6.39
C ALA A 48 2.51 -14.51 -6.53
N LEU A 49 1.51 -14.21 -7.37
CA LEU A 49 1.00 -12.84 -7.51
C LEU A 49 0.53 -12.23 -6.18
N ILE A 50 -0.17 -13.01 -5.34
CA ILE A 50 -0.62 -12.54 -4.03
C ILE A 50 0.58 -12.22 -3.13
N SER A 51 1.61 -13.07 -3.14
CA SER A 51 2.83 -12.90 -2.35
C SER A 51 3.58 -11.62 -2.77
N GLU A 52 3.85 -11.45 -4.06
CA GLU A 52 4.56 -10.27 -4.59
C GLU A 52 3.77 -8.97 -4.34
N THR A 53 2.45 -9.03 -4.48
CA THR A 53 1.59 -7.87 -4.20
C THR A 53 1.65 -7.48 -2.72
N ALA A 54 1.70 -8.48 -1.82
CA ALA A 54 1.82 -8.24 -0.39
C ALA A 54 3.17 -7.60 -0.04
N ASP A 55 4.26 -8.04 -0.64
CA ASP A 55 5.59 -7.47 -0.42
C ASP A 55 5.69 -6.05 -0.99
N LEU A 56 5.11 -5.78 -2.17
CA LEU A 56 5.00 -4.43 -2.71
C LEU A 56 4.25 -3.49 -1.77
N TRP A 57 3.12 -3.92 -1.21
CA TRP A 57 2.34 -3.12 -0.26
C TRP A 57 3.10 -2.90 1.04
N PHE A 58 3.74 -3.94 1.57
CA PHE A 58 4.56 -3.85 2.77
C PHE A 58 5.69 -2.83 2.60
N HIS A 59 6.47 -2.94 1.52
CA HIS A 59 7.57 -2.02 1.25
C HIS A 59 7.08 -0.59 0.95
N SER A 60 5.90 -0.43 0.36
CA SER A 60 5.25 0.88 0.20
C SER A 60 4.87 1.51 1.54
N LEU A 61 4.33 0.73 2.49
CA LEU A 61 4.02 1.21 3.85
C LEU A 61 5.28 1.57 4.64
N VAL A 62 6.34 0.76 4.51
CA VAL A 62 7.65 1.06 5.12
C VAL A 62 8.25 2.35 4.55
N MET A 63 8.12 2.59 3.24
CA MET A 63 8.53 3.84 2.60
C MET A 63 7.77 5.04 3.17
N LEU A 64 6.44 4.96 3.27
CA LEU A 64 5.63 6.04 3.85
C LEU A 64 6.04 6.31 5.30
N SER A 65 6.18 5.27 6.11
CA SER A 65 6.61 5.40 7.51
C SER A 65 8.00 6.02 7.62
N HIS A 66 8.94 5.69 6.72
CA HIS A 66 10.29 6.27 6.70
C HIS A 66 10.28 7.76 6.33
N LEU A 67 9.34 8.19 5.50
CA LEU A 67 9.14 9.57 5.09
C LEU A 67 8.21 10.35 6.04
N GLU A 68 7.87 9.78 7.20
CA GLU A 68 6.95 10.36 8.18
C GLU A 68 5.56 10.67 7.61
N MET A 69 5.13 9.89 6.61
CA MET A 69 3.83 10.00 5.96
C MET A 69 2.88 8.93 6.49
N ASP A 70 1.62 9.33 6.72
CA ASP A 70 0.58 8.42 7.16
C ASP A 70 -0.06 7.68 5.97
N HIS A 71 -0.16 6.36 6.06
CA HIS A 71 -0.91 5.52 5.11
C HIS A 71 -2.37 5.97 4.93
N GLN A 72 -2.97 6.62 5.94
CA GLN A 72 -4.31 7.19 5.84
C GLN A 72 -4.41 8.20 4.68
N ALA A 73 -3.36 8.99 4.42
CA ALA A 73 -3.35 9.94 3.30
C ALA A 73 -3.46 9.25 1.93
N VAL A 74 -2.90 8.04 1.79
CA VAL A 74 -3.03 7.23 0.57
C VAL A 74 -4.44 6.67 0.45
N LEU A 75 -5.04 6.21 1.56
CA LEU A 75 -6.42 5.72 1.58
C LEU A 75 -7.41 6.83 1.24
N ASP A 76 -7.21 8.04 1.75
CA ASP A 76 -8.06 9.20 1.45
C ASP A 76 -7.98 9.58 -0.03
N GLU A 77 -6.78 9.52 -0.63
CA GLU A 77 -6.59 9.72 -2.07
C GLU A 77 -7.28 8.62 -2.91
N LEU A 78 -7.22 7.35 -2.46
CA LEU A 78 -7.97 6.26 -3.12
C LEU A 78 -9.47 6.49 -3.03
N ALA A 79 -10.00 6.84 -1.85
CA ALA A 79 -11.42 7.13 -1.67
C ALA A 79 -11.88 8.29 -2.57
N ARG A 80 -11.05 9.34 -2.72
CA ARG A 80 -11.28 10.44 -3.66
C ARG A 80 -11.33 9.96 -5.11
N ARG A 81 -10.43 9.07 -5.54
CA ARG A 81 -10.39 8.50 -6.90
C ARG A 81 -11.59 7.64 -7.22
N PHE A 82 -12.06 6.85 -6.27
CA PHE A 82 -13.23 6.00 -6.44
C PHE A 82 -14.56 6.77 -6.35
N GLY A 83 -14.52 8.10 -6.18
CA GLY A 83 -15.73 8.92 -6.01
C GLY A 83 -16.52 8.58 -4.74
N ILE A 84 -15.88 7.88 -3.79
CA ILE A 84 -16.44 7.51 -2.48
C ILE A 84 -16.58 8.76 -1.60
N SER A 85 -15.98 9.89 -1.99
CA SER A 85 -16.11 11.17 -1.29
C SER A 85 -17.55 11.71 -1.20
N GLY A 86 -18.50 11.27 -2.04
CA GLY A 86 -19.79 11.95 -2.21
C GLY A 86 -21.09 11.17 -1.96
N HIS A 87 -21.05 9.86 -1.68
CA HIS A 87 -22.29 9.10 -1.41
C HIS A 87 -22.73 9.16 0.06
N ASP A 88 -21.80 9.24 1.02
CA ASP A 88 -22.13 9.41 2.45
C ASP A 88 -22.40 10.87 2.85
N GLU A 89 -21.81 11.85 2.15
CA GLU A 89 -22.15 13.27 2.31
C GLU A 89 -23.58 13.60 1.84
N LYS A 90 -24.16 12.77 0.96
CA LYS A 90 -25.57 12.86 0.54
C LYS A 90 -26.51 12.10 1.48
N ALA A 91 -26.05 11.03 2.12
CA ALA A 91 -26.85 10.26 3.10
C ALA A 91 -26.97 10.97 4.46
N SER A 92 -26.04 11.87 4.79
CA SER A 92 -26.03 12.67 6.04
C SER A 92 -26.84 13.97 5.97
N ARG A 93 -27.39 14.32 4.80
CA ARG A 93 -28.34 15.43 4.66
C ARG A 93 -29.77 14.88 4.68
N GLN A 94 -30.27 14.53 5.87
CA GLN A 94 -31.72 14.48 6.10
C GLN A 94 -32.21 15.89 6.52
N PRO A 95 -33.40 16.33 6.08
CA PRO A 95 -33.90 17.71 6.23
C PRO A 95 -34.16 18.12 7.70
#